data_AF-A0A2H0P201-F1
#
_entry.id   AF-A0A2H0P201-F1
#
_cell.length_a   1.000
_cell.length_b   1.000
_cell.length_c   1.000
_cell.angle_alpha   90.00
_cell.angle_beta   90.00
_cell.angle_gamma   90.00
#
_symmetry.space_group_name_H-M   'P 1'
#
loop_
_entity.id
_entity.type
_entity.pdbx_description
1 polymer ?
#
loop_
_entity_poly.entity_id
_entity_poly.type
_entity_poly.pdbx_seq_one_letter_code
_entity_poly.pdbx_strand_id
1 'polypeptide(L)'
;MAFWLMKSEPVIFSINDLAKKKFGGWDGVRNYEARNFMKSMKVGDKILFYHSNALPSGVAGTAEVCRAAYPDPTQFDRKDGHYDPKATAEK
;
A
#
# COMPACT_ATOMS: atom_id res chain seq x y z
N MET A 1 -16.73 -7.11 6.57
CA MET A 1 -15.97 -7.20 5.31
C MET A 1 -16.20 -5.93 4.55
N ALA A 2 -15.17 -5.11 4.39
CA ALA A 2 -15.17 -3.86 3.64
C ALA A 2 -14.48 -4.05 2.28
N PHE A 3 -14.68 -3.09 1.39
CA PHE A 3 -14.07 -3.03 0.07
C PHE A 3 -13.25 -1.75 -0.06
N TRP A 4 -12.06 -1.88 -0.64
CA TRP A 4 -11.09 -0.80 -0.76
C TRP A 4 -10.59 -0.69 -2.19
N LEU A 5 -10.11 0.49 -2.58
CA LEU A 5 -9.35 0.69 -3.81
C LEU A 5 -7.98 1.23 -3.44
N MET A 6 -6.93 0.53 -3.85
CA MET A 6 -5.55 0.90 -3.57
C MET A 6 -4.81 1.14 -4.88
N LYS A 7 -4.10 2.27 -4.97
CA LYS A 7 -3.43 2.72 -6.19
C LYS A 7 -1.93 2.44 -6.11
N SER A 8 -1.38 1.87 -7.17
CA SER A 8 0.07 1.70 -7.33
C SER A 8 0.47 1.94 -8.78
N GLU A 9 1.65 2.51 -8.99
CA GLU A 9 2.21 2.64 -10.33
C GLU A 9 2.82 1.29 -10.75
N PRO A 10 2.41 0.71 -11.90
CA PRO A 10 2.82 -0.64 -12.27
C PRO A 10 4.32 -0.79 -12.52
N VAL A 11 5.03 0.30 -12.79
CA VAL A 11 6.50 0.32 -12.92
C VAL A 11 7.22 0.16 -11.57
N ILE A 12 6.54 0.50 -10.47
CA ILE A 12 7.08 0.35 -9.11
C ILE A 12 6.59 -0.96 -8.49
N PHE A 13 5.27 -1.20 -8.53
CA PHE A 13 4.67 -2.42 -8.00
C PHE A 13 3.36 -2.77 -8.72
N SER A 14 3.39 -3.78 -9.57
CA SER A 14 2.22 -4.23 -10.34
C SER A 14 1.44 -5.36 -9.63
N ILE A 15 0.25 -5.66 -10.15
CA ILE A 15 -0.54 -6.81 -9.69
C ILE A 15 0.17 -8.14 -10.01
N ASN A 16 0.97 -8.18 -11.07
CA ASN A 16 1.77 -9.34 -11.43
C ASN A 16 2.92 -9.54 -10.45
N ASP A 17 3.51 -8.46 -9.93
CA ASP A 17 4.54 -8.55 -8.89
C ASP A 17 3.96 -9.07 -7.59
N LEU A 18 2.76 -8.60 -7.23
CA LEU A 18 2.01 -9.14 -6.08
C LEU A 18 1.70 -10.62 -6.27
N ALA A 19 1.22 -11.04 -7.45
CA ALA A 19 0.93 -12.44 -7.75
C ALA A 19 2.17 -13.34 -7.62
N LYS A 20 3.33 -12.87 -8.10
CA LYS A 20 4.61 -13.59 -7.96
C LYS A 20 5.08 -13.68 -6.51
N LYS A 21 5.01 -12.58 -5.76
CA LYS A 21 5.45 -12.52 -4.35
C LYS A 21 4.46 -13.16 -3.37
N LYS A 22 3.21 -13.38 -3.78
CA LYS A 22 2.05 -13.86 -2.98
C LYS A 22 1.55 -12.88 -1.91
N PHE A 23 2.43 -12.04 -1.37
CA PHE A 23 2.11 -10.94 -0.47
C PHE A 23 3.06 -9.77 -0.72
N GLY A 24 2.63 -8.55 -0.38
CA GLY A 24 3.44 -7.35 -0.50
C GLY A 24 3.13 -6.39 0.65
N GLY A 25 4.17 -5.75 1.19
CA GLY A 25 3.98 -4.60 2.07
C GLY A 25 3.38 -3.44 1.26
N TRP A 26 2.43 -2.73 1.86
CA TRP A 26 1.87 -1.52 1.26
C TRP A 26 2.42 -0.31 2.01
N ASP A 27 3.60 0.12 1.57
CA ASP A 27 4.38 1.22 2.14
C ASP A 27 4.20 2.53 1.34
N GLY A 28 4.95 3.57 1.71
CA GLY A 28 5.03 4.82 0.98
C GLY A 28 3.81 5.74 1.10
N VAL A 29 2.77 5.35 1.82
CA VAL A 29 1.58 6.20 2.02
C VAL A 29 1.90 7.35 2.97
N ARG A 30 1.91 8.58 2.43
CA ARG A 30 2.18 9.84 3.18
C ARG A 30 0.98 10.78 3.26
N ASN A 31 -0.18 10.35 2.77
CA ASN A 31 -1.44 11.07 2.96
C ASN A 31 -2.13 10.63 4.26
N TYR A 32 -2.49 11.59 5.12
CA TYR A 32 -3.08 11.31 6.43
C TYR A 32 -4.43 10.58 6.37
N GLU A 33 -5.29 10.92 5.41
CA GLU A 33 -6.60 10.30 5.24
C GLU A 33 -6.47 8.86 4.72
N ALA A 34 -5.65 8.65 3.69
CA ALA A 34 -5.32 7.32 3.18
C ALA A 34 -4.72 6.42 4.27
N ARG A 35 -3.80 6.97 5.08
CA ARG A 35 -3.25 6.26 6.25
C ARG A 35 -4.34 5.87 7.24
N ASN A 36 -5.30 6.75 7.51
CA ASN A 36 -6.40 6.45 8.42
C ASN A 36 -7.34 5.37 7.87
N PHE A 37 -7.59 5.34 6.55
CA PHE A 37 -8.27 4.23 5.89
C PHE A 37 -7.49 2.92 6.02
N MET A 38 -6.18 2.92 5.79
CA MET A 38 -5.36 1.71 5.98
C MET A 38 -5.39 1.19 7.42
N LYS A 39 -5.44 2.10 8.41
CA LYS A 39 -5.59 1.72 9.82
C LYS A 39 -6.94 1.08 10.14
N SER A 40 -7.99 1.33 9.34
CA SER A 40 -9.32 0.73 9.54
C SER A 40 -9.53 -0.56 8.76
N MET A 41 -8.65 -0.90 7.82
CA MET A 41 -8.64 -2.17 7.08
C MET A 41 -8.44 -3.36 8.04
N LYS A 42 -9.19 -4.43 7.80
CA LYS A 42 -9.11 -5.69 8.56
C LYS A 42 -8.69 -6.84 7.65
N VAL A 43 -8.05 -7.85 8.23
CA VAL A 43 -7.71 -9.09 7.51
C VAL A 43 -8.98 -9.68 6.90
N GLY A 44 -8.92 -10.05 5.62
CA GLY A 44 -10.07 -10.54 4.85
C GLY A 44 -10.82 -9.46 4.04
N ASP A 45 -10.59 -8.17 4.30
CA ASP A 45 -11.16 -7.11 3.48
C ASP A 45 -10.62 -7.17 2.04
N LYS A 46 -11.47 -6.84 1.06
CA LYS A 46 -11.14 -6.96 -0.36
C LYS A 46 -10.61 -5.66 -0.94
N ILE A 47 -9.64 -5.76 -1.85
CA ILE A 47 -8.97 -4.63 -2.49
C ILE A 47 -9.15 -4.72 -4.00
N LEU A 48 -9.60 -3.63 -4.63
CA LEU A 48 -9.38 -3.37 -6.05
C LEU A 48 -7.98 -2.78 -6.22
N PHE A 49 -7.11 -3.48 -6.96
CA PHE A 49 -5.75 -3.03 -7.24
C PHE A 49 -5.77 -2.16 -8.50
N TYR A 50 -5.53 -0.86 -8.32
CA TYR A 50 -5.62 0.13 -9.39
C TYR A 50 -4.22 0.53 -9.87
N HIS A 51 -3.94 0.36 -11.16
CA HIS A 51 -2.75 0.90 -11.82
C HIS A 51 -2.95 2.37 -12.13
N SER A 52 -2.28 3.22 -11.36
CA SER A 52 -2.23 4.68 -11.56
C SER A 52 -1.01 5.09 -12.38
N ASN A 53 -1.05 6.29 -12.96
CA ASN A 53 0.04 6.84 -13.79
C ASN A 53 0.49 5.85 -14.89
N ALA A 54 -0.46 5.12 -15.46
CA ALA A 54 -0.23 4.03 -16.39
C ALA A 54 -1.04 4.23 -17.68
N LEU A 55 -0.61 3.55 -18.75
CA LEU A 55 -1.36 3.49 -19.99
C LEU A 55 -1.55 2.03 -20.40
N PRO A 56 -2.78 1.48 -20.28
CA PRO A 56 -3.97 2.07 -19.69
C PRO A 56 -3.89 2.18 -18.15
N SER A 57 -4.53 3.21 -17.58
CA SER A 57 -4.81 3.29 -16.14
C SER A 57 -6.14 2.62 -15.83
N GLY A 58 -6.26 1.94 -14.69
CA GLY A 58 -7.49 1.25 -14.32
C GLY A 58 -7.31 0.17 -13.26
N VAL A 59 -8.40 -0.51 -12.92
CA VAL A 59 -8.35 -1.69 -12.05
C VAL A 59 -7.70 -2.84 -12.82
N ALA A 60 -6.55 -3.30 -12.32
CA ALA A 60 -5.77 -4.36 -12.94
C ALA A 60 -6.02 -5.74 -12.31
N GLY A 61 -6.68 -5.78 -11.15
CA GLY A 61 -7.06 -7.02 -10.48
C GLY A 61 -7.58 -6.80 -9.06
N THR A 62 -7.66 -7.88 -8.30
CA THR A 62 -8.13 -7.87 -6.91
C THR A 62 -7.09 -8.46 -5.96
N ALA A 63 -7.09 -8.00 -4.72
CA ALA A 63 -6.29 -8.53 -3.63
C ALA A 63 -7.12 -8.61 -2.34
N GLU A 64 -6.51 -9.12 -1.27
CA GLU A 64 -7.11 -9.21 0.06
C GLU A 64 -6.10 -8.68 1.10
N VAL A 65 -6.60 -7.99 2.11
CA VAL A 65 -5.80 -7.59 3.27
C VAL A 65 -5.39 -8.85 4.03
N CYS A 66 -4.10 -9.18 4.02
CA CYS A 66 -3.56 -10.33 4.74
C CYS A 66 -2.97 -9.98 6.12
N ARG A 67 -2.79 -8.69 6.42
CA ARG A 67 -2.29 -8.18 7.70
C ARG A 67 -2.83 -6.79 7.99
N ALA A 68 -3.21 -6.52 9.24
CA ALA A 68 -3.61 -5.18 9.69
C ALA A 68 -2.43 -4.19 9.66
N ALA A 69 -2.73 -2.89 9.70
CA ALA A 69 -1.72 -1.83 9.63
C ALA A 69 -0.63 -1.97 10.71
N TYR A 70 0.61 -1.68 10.29
CA TYR A 70 1.80 -1.64 11.14
C TYR A 70 2.66 -0.43 10.74
N PRO A 71 3.63 0.01 11.57
CA PRO A 71 4.51 1.11 11.19
C PRO A 71 5.23 0.82 9.87
N ASP A 72 5.12 1.74 8.92
CA ASP A 72 5.80 1.65 7.63
C ASP A 72 7.32 1.77 7.85
N PRO A 73 8.13 0.75 7.56
CA PRO A 73 9.57 0.79 7.81
C PRO A 73 10.30 1.84 6.95
N THR A 74 9.76 2.19 5.78
CA THR A 74 10.38 3.16 4.86
C THR A 74 10.45 4.57 5.45
N GLN A 75 9.58 4.90 6.40
CA GLN A 75 9.58 6.22 7.03
C GLN A 75 10.84 6.47 7.88
N PHE A 76 11.53 5.41 8.31
CA PHE A 76 12.74 5.48 9.14
C PHE A 76 14.05 5.34 8.34
N ASP A 77 13.99 4.89 7.08
CA ASP A 77 15.18 4.68 6.26
C ASP A 77 15.55 5.94 5.49
N ARG A 78 16.68 6.57 5.87
CA ARG A 78 17.20 7.79 5.22
C ARG A 78 17.52 7.66 3.73
N LYS A 79 17.65 6.43 3.21
CA LYS A 79 17.92 6.17 1.80
C LYS A 79 16.65 5.98 0.98
N ASP A 80 15.50 5.78 1.63
CA ASP A 80 14.23 5.58 0.95
C ASP A 80 13.63 6.92 0.50
N GLY A 81 12.96 6.92 -0.66
CA GLY A 81 12.28 8.10 -1.19
C GLY A 81 11.14 8.60 -0.31
N HIS A 82 10.64 7.77 0.61
CA HIS A 82 9.56 8.11 1.53
C HIS A 82 10.04 8.36 2.96
N TYR A 83 11.33 8.55 3.19
CA TYR A 83 11.89 8.91 4.50
C TYR A 83 11.16 10.12 5.12
N ASP A 84 10.81 10.03 6.40
CA ASP A 84 10.26 11.16 7.16
C ASP A 84 11.20 11.51 8.32
N PRO A 85 11.89 12.67 8.29
CA PRO A 85 12.81 13.08 9.35
C PRO A 85 12.13 13.34 10.69
N LYS A 86 10.80 13.46 10.73
CA LYS A 86 10.02 13.65 11.96
C LYS A 86 9.51 12.33 12.54
N ALA A 87 9.59 11.24 11.79
CA ALA A 87 9.13 9.94 12.26
C ALA A 87 10.08 9.36 13.30
N THR A 88 9.53 8.97 14.44
CA THR A 88 10.23 8.27 15.52
C THR A 88 9.74 6.84 15.61
N ALA A 89 10.63 5.91 15.99
CA ALA A 89 10.25 4.52 16.24
C ALA A 89 9.36 4.38 17.49
N GLU A 90 9.33 5.40 18.33
CA GLU A 90 8.43 5.54 19.47
C GLU A 90 7.07 6.13 19.04
N LYS A 91 6.00 5.62 19.64
CA LYS A 91 4.59 5.75 19.22
C LYS A 91 4.08 7.18 19.05
#